data_AF-A0A1C6MKI1-F1
#
_entry.id   AF-A0A1C6MKI1-F1
#
_cell.length_a   1.000
_cell.length_b   1.000
_cell.length_c   1.000
_cell.angle_alpha   90.00
_cell.angle_beta   90.00
_cell.angle_gamma   90.00
#
_symmetry.space_group_name_H-M   'P 1'
#
loop_
_entity.id
_entity.type
_entity.pdbx_description
1 polymer ?
#
loop_
_entity_poly.entity_id
_entity_poly.type
_entity_poly.pdbx_seq_one_letter_code
_entity_poly.pdbx_strand_id
1 'polypeptide(L)'
;MADGRWSPGRKEADADEFRPVLDIVEPGHQRRLTVLLRLLLLIPQFIVLFFLHIAAFFTVIAGWFAALVLGRLPDPVFRFLAGFLGYDMRVSASQMLLVDRYPPFALTPPPDYPVQTEVRPTALNRLAVLFRIFLMIPAAIVQSLAVYGWWALAFVWWVITLVLGRMPRPLFEATAATLRYRMRFSAYTMMLTPAYPKGLFGDDGLAVPQGHPRSATRPLVMSSAGKWLVVLFLVLGLLGNVTTSVTTATSDPDDTTRLSGTP
;
A
#
# COMPACT_ATOMS: atom_id res chain seq x y z
N MET A 1 15.52 41.36 12.65
CA MET A 1 14.55 40.77 11.70
C MET A 1 15.24 39.58 11.04
N ALA A 2 15.05 38.39 11.60
CA ALA A 2 15.70 37.16 11.15
C ALA A 2 14.65 36.06 11.16
N ASP A 3 13.78 36.05 10.16
CA ASP A 3 12.80 34.98 9.97
C ASP A 3 13.46 33.87 9.16
N GLY A 4 14.40 33.17 9.80
CA GLY A 4 14.92 31.89 9.37
C GLY A 4 13.80 30.86 9.46
N ARG A 5 12.93 30.82 8.45
CA ARG A 5 11.98 29.73 8.24
C ARG A 5 12.80 28.46 8.02
N TRP A 6 13.05 27.72 9.09
CA TRP A 6 13.50 26.35 9.03
C TRP A 6 12.39 25.53 8.35
N SER A 7 12.39 25.52 7.02
CA SER A 7 11.82 24.42 6.27
C SER A 7 12.89 23.34 6.31
N PRO A 8 12.64 22.14 6.87
CA PRO A 8 13.50 21.00 6.62
C PRO A 8 13.35 20.65 5.14
N GLY A 9 14.02 21.45 4.32
CA GLY A 9 14.09 21.33 2.89
C GLY A 9 14.71 20.00 2.57
N ARG A 10 13.95 19.20 1.84
CA ARG A 10 14.39 18.03 1.08
C ARG A 10 15.86 18.21 0.66
N LYS A 11 16.77 17.42 1.24
CA LYS A 11 18.18 17.38 0.79
C LYS A 11 18.18 17.05 -0.71
N GLU A 12 19.06 17.65 -1.50
CA GLU A 12 19.18 17.40 -2.95
C GLU A 12 19.23 15.89 -3.32
N ALA A 13 19.74 15.05 -2.40
CA ALA A 13 19.72 13.59 -2.51
C ALA A 13 18.32 12.95 -2.67
N ASP A 14 17.26 13.59 -2.16
CA ASP A 14 15.88 13.11 -2.28
C ASP A 14 15.25 13.40 -3.65
N ALA A 15 15.86 14.27 -4.46
CA ALA A 15 15.39 14.65 -5.79
C ALA A 15 15.83 13.63 -6.87
N ASP A 16 16.93 12.91 -6.63
CA ASP A 16 17.51 11.92 -7.54
C ASP A 16 17.02 10.48 -7.25
N GLU A 17 16.33 10.27 -6.13
CA GLU A 17 15.81 8.97 -5.71
C GLU A 17 14.48 8.66 -6.43
N PHE A 18 14.51 7.78 -7.44
CA PHE A 18 13.29 7.32 -8.10
C PHE A 18 12.39 6.56 -7.13
N ARG A 19 11.21 7.13 -6.84
CA ARG A 19 10.17 6.52 -6.01
C ARG A 19 9.13 5.84 -6.89
N PRO A 20 8.71 4.61 -6.55
CA PRO A 20 7.58 3.99 -7.23
C PRO A 20 6.35 4.90 -7.24
N VAL A 21 5.82 5.12 -8.43
CA VAL A 21 4.64 5.98 -8.65
C VAL A 21 3.43 5.10 -8.84
N LEU A 22 2.39 5.36 -8.05
CA LEU A 22 1.08 4.75 -8.22
C LEU A 22 0.17 5.83 -8.78
N ASP A 23 -0.26 5.65 -10.01
CA ASP A 23 -1.12 6.57 -10.73
C ASP A 23 -2.56 6.06 -10.71
N ILE A 24 -3.49 6.84 -10.13
CA ILE A 24 -4.90 6.51 -10.01
C ILE A 24 -5.73 7.70 -10.47
N VAL A 25 -6.49 7.49 -11.55
CA VAL A 25 -7.47 8.45 -12.02
C VAL A 25 -8.70 8.42 -11.09
N GLU A 26 -9.12 9.59 -10.58
CA GLU A 26 -10.30 9.69 -9.71
C GLU A 26 -11.54 9.16 -10.46
N PRO A 27 -12.29 8.21 -9.86
CA PRO A 27 -13.47 7.67 -10.49
C PRO A 27 -14.57 8.75 -10.48
N GLY A 28 -15.28 8.88 -11.59
CA GLY A 28 -16.47 9.73 -11.68
C GLY A 28 -17.65 9.15 -10.90
N HIS A 29 -18.81 9.04 -11.54
CA HIS A 29 -19.97 8.36 -10.95
C HIS A 29 -19.76 6.84 -10.97
N GLN A 30 -20.01 6.18 -9.84
CA GLN A 30 -20.00 4.72 -9.73
C GLN A 30 -21.41 4.16 -9.77
N ARG A 31 -21.61 3.02 -10.44
CA ARG A 31 -22.92 2.34 -10.41
C ARG A 31 -23.12 1.66 -9.06
N ARG A 32 -24.22 1.95 -8.36
CA ARG A 32 -24.50 1.40 -7.01
C ARG A 32 -24.50 -0.13 -6.98
N LEU A 33 -24.96 -0.76 -8.06
CA LEU A 33 -24.95 -2.23 -8.22
C LEU A 33 -23.54 -2.79 -8.38
N THR A 34 -22.63 -2.09 -9.08
CA THR A 34 -21.23 -2.54 -9.20
C THR A 34 -20.47 -2.35 -7.90
N VAL A 35 -20.88 -1.42 -7.03
CA VAL A 35 -20.37 -1.26 -5.65
C VAL A 35 -20.87 -2.38 -4.74
N LEU A 36 -22.16 -2.70 -4.79
CA LEU A 36 -22.78 -3.77 -3.99
C LEU A 36 -22.21 -5.15 -4.34
N LEU A 37 -22.19 -5.49 -5.62
CA LEU A 37 -21.73 -6.80 -6.12
C LEU A 37 -20.21 -6.87 -6.29
N ARG A 38 -19.48 -5.81 -5.92
CA ARG A 38 -18.03 -5.71 -6.18
C ARG A 38 -17.22 -6.82 -5.54
N LEU A 39 -17.52 -7.12 -4.27
CA LEU A 39 -16.81 -8.16 -3.54
C LEU A 39 -17.06 -9.54 -4.19
N LEU A 40 -18.28 -9.79 -4.68
CA LEU A 40 -18.62 -11.02 -5.38
C LEU A 40 -17.91 -11.11 -6.75
N LEU A 41 -17.89 -10.02 -7.51
CA LEU A 41 -17.20 -9.90 -8.81
C LEU A 41 -15.68 -10.10 -8.69
N LEU A 42 -15.10 -9.75 -7.55
CA LEU A 42 -13.67 -9.89 -7.28
C LEU A 42 -13.27 -11.31 -6.86
N ILE A 43 -14.20 -12.24 -6.60
CA ILE A 43 -13.86 -13.62 -6.21
C ILE A 43 -12.89 -14.30 -7.20
N PRO A 44 -13.11 -14.27 -8.52
CA PRO A 44 -12.16 -14.85 -9.47
C PRO A 44 -10.79 -14.17 -9.44
N GLN A 45 -10.76 -12.86 -9.15
CA GLN A 45 -9.52 -12.10 -9.02
C GLN A 45 -8.73 -12.54 -7.79
N PHE A 46 -9.40 -12.80 -6.67
CA PHE A 46 -8.75 -13.31 -5.46
C PHE A 46 -8.13 -14.69 -5.67
N ILE A 47 -8.77 -15.56 -6.45
CA ILE A 47 -8.21 -16.87 -6.80
C ILE A 47 -6.91 -16.72 -7.58
N VAL A 48 -6.90 -15.91 -8.64
CA VAL A 48 -5.68 -15.66 -9.43
C VAL A 48 -4.60 -14.99 -8.57
N LEU A 49 -4.99 -14.01 -7.77
CA LEU A 49 -4.09 -13.28 -6.88
C LEU A 49 -3.47 -14.19 -5.82
N PHE A 50 -4.20 -15.19 -5.32
CA PHE A 50 -3.68 -16.22 -4.42
C PHE A 50 -2.55 -17.03 -5.06
N PHE A 51 -2.74 -17.56 -6.27
CA PHE A 51 -1.67 -18.27 -6.98
C PHE A 51 -0.49 -17.36 -7.34
N LEU A 52 -0.76 -16.11 -7.72
CA LEU A 52 0.28 -15.13 -7.97
C LEU A 52 1.10 -14.81 -6.71
N HIS A 53 0.48 -14.77 -5.53
CA HIS A 53 1.19 -14.59 -4.26
C HIS A 53 2.14 -15.76 -3.97
N ILE A 54 1.73 -17.00 -4.25
CA ILE A 54 2.59 -18.18 -4.11
C ILE A 54 3.80 -18.05 -5.04
N ALA A 55 3.58 -17.74 -6.32
CA ALA A 55 4.66 -17.54 -7.27
C ALA A 55 5.58 -16.36 -6.89
N ALA A 56 5.01 -15.25 -6.40
CA ALA A 56 5.75 -14.09 -5.92
C ALA A 56 6.60 -14.41 -4.69
N PHE A 57 6.10 -15.22 -3.76
CA PHE A 57 6.87 -15.65 -2.59
C PHE A 57 8.19 -16.33 -2.98
N PHE A 58 8.13 -17.34 -3.83
CA PHE A 58 9.34 -18.03 -4.31
C PHE A 58 10.23 -17.11 -5.16
N THR A 59 9.63 -16.24 -5.96
CA THR A 59 10.37 -15.28 -6.80
C THR A 59 11.10 -14.23 -5.97
N VAL A 60 10.51 -13.75 -4.87
CA VAL A 60 11.16 -12.83 -3.92
C VAL A 60 12.34 -13.51 -3.24
N ILE A 61 12.20 -14.77 -2.82
CA ILE A 61 13.31 -15.53 -2.21
C ILE A 61 14.46 -15.65 -3.21
N ALA A 62 14.19 -16.10 -4.43
CA ALA A 62 15.20 -16.19 -5.49
C ALA A 62 15.82 -14.82 -5.82
N GLY A 63 14.98 -13.77 -5.88
CA GLY A 63 15.39 -12.40 -6.11
C GLY A 63 16.26 -11.83 -4.99
N TRP A 64 16.04 -12.23 -3.74
CA TRP A 64 16.83 -11.79 -2.59
C TRP A 64 18.26 -12.34 -2.68
N PHE A 65 18.42 -13.64 -2.96
CA PHE A 65 19.74 -14.24 -3.20
C PHE A 65 20.43 -13.59 -4.42
N ALA A 66 19.70 -13.41 -5.52
CA ALA A 66 20.24 -12.75 -6.69
C ALA A 66 20.67 -11.30 -6.40
N ALA A 67 19.88 -10.54 -5.63
CA ALA A 67 20.21 -9.16 -5.25
C ALA A 67 21.45 -9.09 -4.34
N LEU A 68 21.67 -10.08 -3.46
CA LEU A 68 22.90 -10.14 -2.65
C LEU A 68 24.16 -10.42 -3.48
N VAL A 69 24.06 -11.28 -4.50
CA VAL A 69 25.20 -11.70 -5.34
C VAL A 69 25.47 -10.72 -6.49
N LEU A 70 24.43 -10.19 -7.13
CA LEU A 70 24.54 -9.30 -8.29
C LEU A 70 24.46 -7.82 -7.91
N GLY A 71 23.92 -7.47 -6.73
CA GLY A 71 23.59 -6.09 -6.38
C GLY A 71 22.44 -5.52 -7.22
N ARG A 72 21.65 -6.37 -7.88
CA ARG A 72 20.46 -6.00 -8.66
C ARG A 72 19.55 -7.21 -8.86
N LEU A 73 18.28 -6.97 -9.13
CA LEU A 73 17.35 -8.04 -9.54
C LEU A 73 17.61 -8.44 -10.99
N PRO A 74 17.65 -9.75 -11.31
CA PRO A 74 17.65 -10.22 -12.69
C PRO A 74 16.39 -9.78 -13.43
N ASP A 75 16.51 -9.46 -14.73
CA ASP A 75 15.39 -9.00 -15.57
C ASP A 75 14.12 -9.86 -15.53
N PRO A 76 14.16 -11.22 -15.55
CA PRO A 76 12.93 -12.01 -15.46
C PRO A 76 12.24 -11.89 -14.10
N VAL A 77 13.04 -11.86 -13.01
CA VAL A 77 12.56 -11.69 -11.64
C VAL A 77 11.92 -10.32 -11.47
N PHE A 78 12.60 -9.27 -11.93
CA PHE A 78 12.10 -7.90 -11.89
C PHE A 78 10.78 -7.77 -12.66
N ARG A 79 10.71 -8.26 -13.90
CA ARG A 79 9.50 -8.17 -14.74
C ARG A 79 8.30 -8.87 -14.09
N PHE A 80 8.50 -10.06 -13.53
CA PHE A 80 7.43 -10.77 -12.84
C PHE A 80 6.94 -10.02 -11.60
N LEU A 81 7.87 -9.60 -10.71
CA LEU A 81 7.51 -8.90 -9.48
C LEU A 81 6.86 -7.54 -9.76
N ALA A 82 7.32 -6.80 -10.77
CA ALA A 82 6.71 -5.54 -11.18
C ALA A 82 5.29 -5.75 -11.75
N GLY A 83 5.08 -6.78 -12.57
CA GLY A 83 3.77 -7.16 -13.07
C GLY A 83 2.81 -7.60 -11.97
N PHE A 84 3.32 -8.40 -11.02
CA PHE A 84 2.59 -8.82 -9.82
C PHE A 84 2.18 -7.64 -8.94
N LEU A 85 3.10 -6.73 -8.64
CA LEU A 85 2.83 -5.52 -7.86
C LEU A 85 1.73 -4.69 -8.53
N GLY A 86 1.81 -4.48 -9.85
CA GLY A 86 0.77 -3.80 -10.60
C GLY A 86 -0.58 -4.50 -10.50
N TYR A 87 -0.61 -5.83 -10.61
CA TYR A 87 -1.83 -6.62 -10.47
C TYR A 87 -2.46 -6.48 -9.08
N ASP A 88 -1.66 -6.64 -8.02
CA ASP A 88 -2.11 -6.48 -6.63
C ASP A 88 -2.68 -5.07 -6.37
N MET A 89 -2.05 -4.03 -6.92
CA MET A 89 -2.55 -2.66 -6.81
C MET A 89 -3.86 -2.44 -7.56
N ARG A 90 -4.05 -3.05 -8.74
CA ARG A 90 -5.32 -2.96 -9.49
C ARG A 90 -6.47 -3.62 -8.75
N VAL A 91 -6.25 -4.81 -8.21
CA VAL A 91 -7.26 -5.54 -7.42
C VAL A 91 -7.56 -4.77 -6.13
N SER A 92 -6.52 -4.31 -5.43
CA SER A 92 -6.67 -3.52 -4.20
C SER A 92 -7.41 -2.21 -4.43
N ALA A 93 -7.08 -1.45 -5.50
CA ALA A 93 -7.80 -0.22 -5.86
C ALA A 93 -9.28 -0.49 -6.16
N SER A 94 -9.58 -1.62 -6.81
CA SER A 94 -10.94 -2.03 -7.12
C SER A 94 -11.71 -2.42 -5.84
N GLN A 95 -11.07 -3.18 -4.94
CA GLN A 95 -11.61 -3.57 -3.64
C GLN A 95 -11.86 -2.35 -2.74
N MET A 96 -10.97 -1.36 -2.77
CA MET A 96 -11.05 -0.12 -2.01
C MET A 96 -11.96 0.94 -2.65
N LEU A 97 -12.69 0.59 -3.73
CA LEU A 97 -13.62 1.47 -4.45
C LEU A 97 -12.97 2.73 -5.05
N LEU A 98 -11.65 2.72 -5.23
CA LEU A 98 -10.90 3.82 -5.86
C LEU A 98 -11.11 3.89 -7.37
N VAL A 99 -11.68 2.85 -8.00
CA VAL A 99 -11.80 2.73 -9.46
C VAL A 99 -13.08 1.99 -9.80
N ASP A 100 -13.88 2.47 -10.76
CA ASP A 100 -15.11 1.76 -11.16
C ASP A 100 -14.89 0.67 -12.22
N ARG A 101 -13.76 0.66 -12.92
CA ARG A 101 -13.44 -0.35 -13.94
C ARG A 101 -13.02 -1.69 -13.31
N TYR A 102 -13.50 -2.81 -13.87
CA TYR A 102 -13.10 -4.15 -13.45
C TYR A 102 -11.62 -4.42 -13.82
N PRO A 103 -10.80 -5.00 -12.94
CA PRO A 103 -9.40 -5.26 -13.22
C PRO A 103 -9.23 -6.34 -14.30
N PRO A 104 -8.35 -6.12 -15.29
CA PRO A 104 -8.05 -7.14 -16.30
C PRO A 104 -7.21 -8.28 -15.71
N PHE A 105 -7.46 -9.51 -16.16
CA PHE A 105 -6.64 -10.70 -15.84
C PHE A 105 -5.33 -10.71 -16.63
N ALA A 106 -4.54 -9.65 -16.48
CA ALA A 106 -3.24 -9.51 -17.15
C ALA A 106 -2.26 -8.86 -16.19
N LEU A 107 -1.01 -9.34 -16.18
CA LEU A 107 0.08 -8.73 -15.37
C LEU A 107 0.42 -7.32 -15.87
N THR A 108 0.42 -7.14 -17.19
CA THR A 108 0.56 -5.84 -17.84
C THR A 108 -0.81 -5.32 -18.26
N PRO A 109 -1.29 -4.21 -17.67
CA PRO A 109 -2.58 -3.66 -18.04
C PRO A 109 -2.49 -2.90 -19.37
N PRO A 110 -3.63 -2.72 -20.06
CA PRO A 110 -3.74 -1.76 -21.15
C PRO A 110 -3.31 -0.34 -20.73
N PRO A 111 -2.69 0.45 -21.62
CA PRO A 111 -2.23 1.81 -21.31
C PRO A 111 -3.34 2.80 -20.89
N ASP A 112 -4.60 2.48 -21.18
CA ASP A 112 -5.80 3.25 -20.82
C ASP A 112 -6.41 2.84 -19.48
N TYR A 113 -5.84 1.85 -18.78
CA TYR A 113 -6.36 1.43 -17.48
C TYR A 113 -6.08 2.51 -16.41
N PRO A 114 -7.06 2.84 -15.54
CA PRO A 114 -6.95 3.98 -14.62
C PRO A 114 -5.96 3.79 -13.46
N VAL A 115 -5.41 2.59 -13.28
CA VAL A 115 -4.39 2.30 -12.25
C VAL A 115 -3.11 1.85 -12.94
N GLN A 116 -2.06 2.66 -12.82
CA GLN A 116 -0.75 2.35 -13.37
C GLN A 116 0.32 2.42 -12.29
N THR A 117 1.26 1.48 -12.35
CA THR A 117 2.40 1.41 -11.43
C THR A 117 3.68 1.57 -12.23
N GLU A 118 4.42 2.64 -11.97
CA GLU A 118 5.73 2.86 -12.57
C GLU A 118 6.82 2.40 -11.61
N VAL A 119 7.57 1.38 -12.03
CA VAL A 119 8.74 0.85 -11.32
C VAL A 119 9.87 0.71 -12.33
N ARG A 120 11.10 1.04 -11.93
CA ARG A 120 12.29 0.99 -12.79
C ARG A 120 13.32 0.03 -12.20
N PRO A 121 14.03 -0.75 -13.03
CA PRO A 121 15.18 -1.52 -12.56
C PRO A 121 16.25 -0.56 -12.04
N THR A 122 16.69 -0.77 -10.81
CA THR A 122 17.71 0.07 -10.14
C THR A 122 18.73 -0.82 -9.44
N ALA A 123 19.96 -0.35 -9.30
CA ALA A 123 20.98 -1.01 -8.51
C ALA A 123 20.62 -1.02 -7.01
N LEU A 124 20.94 -2.12 -6.33
CA LEU A 124 20.66 -2.35 -4.93
C LEU A 124 21.96 -2.47 -4.15
N ASN A 125 22.07 -1.77 -3.03
CA ASN A 125 23.18 -1.98 -2.12
C ASN A 125 22.98 -3.32 -1.38
N ARG A 126 23.95 -4.23 -1.50
CA ARG A 126 23.93 -5.58 -0.90
C ARG A 126 23.72 -5.55 0.61
N LEU A 127 24.40 -4.62 1.29
CA LEU A 127 24.23 -4.44 2.74
C LEU A 127 22.82 -3.94 3.06
N ALA A 128 22.29 -3.02 2.26
CA ALA A 128 20.92 -2.56 2.42
C ALA A 128 19.90 -3.68 2.19
N VAL A 129 20.17 -4.63 1.27
CA VAL A 129 19.31 -5.82 1.06
C VAL A 129 19.35 -6.77 2.26
N LEU A 130 20.52 -6.96 2.89
CA LEU A 130 20.65 -7.79 4.09
C LEU A 130 19.95 -7.15 5.30
N PHE A 131 20.23 -5.86 5.56
CA PHE A 131 19.61 -5.12 6.66
C PHE A 131 18.17 -4.66 6.36
N ARG A 132 17.65 -4.94 5.16
CA ARG A 132 16.30 -4.56 4.75
C ARG A 132 15.25 -5.12 5.72
N ILE A 133 15.44 -6.32 6.24
CA ILE A 133 14.52 -6.97 7.19
C ILE A 133 14.31 -6.10 8.44
N PHE A 134 15.39 -5.52 8.98
CA PHE A 134 15.32 -4.60 10.13
C PHE A 134 14.72 -3.24 9.74
N LEU A 135 15.13 -2.69 8.59
CA LEU A 135 14.59 -1.43 8.08
C LEU A 135 13.09 -1.51 7.75
N MET A 136 12.58 -2.70 7.44
CA MET A 136 11.18 -2.93 7.18
C MET A 136 10.32 -2.78 8.43
N ILE A 137 10.85 -2.96 9.65
CA ILE A 137 10.04 -2.98 10.88
C ILE A 137 9.26 -1.66 11.07
N PRO A 138 9.88 -0.46 11.05
CA PRO A 138 9.14 0.78 11.22
C PRO A 138 8.13 1.02 10.10
N ALA A 139 8.52 0.74 8.85
CA ALA A 139 7.65 0.90 7.70
C ALA A 139 6.46 -0.07 7.74
N ALA A 140 6.68 -1.30 8.21
CA ALA A 140 5.66 -2.34 8.38
C ALA A 140 4.65 -1.94 9.46
N ILE A 141 5.09 -1.31 10.55
CA ILE A 141 4.19 -0.77 11.59
C ILE A 141 3.30 0.31 10.99
N VAL A 142 3.87 1.32 10.32
CA VAL A 142 3.06 2.39 9.71
C VAL A 142 2.07 1.82 8.68
N GLN A 143 2.54 0.87 7.87
CA GLN A 143 1.75 0.19 6.86
C GLN A 143 0.60 -0.63 7.48
N SER A 144 0.87 -1.40 8.52
CA SER A 144 -0.11 -2.25 9.18
C SER A 144 -1.18 -1.41 9.87
N LEU A 145 -0.78 -0.38 10.61
CA LEU A 145 -1.68 0.58 11.26
C LEU A 145 -2.63 1.23 10.24
N ALA A 146 -2.09 1.73 9.13
CA ALA A 146 -2.89 2.39 8.10
C ALA A 146 -3.89 1.43 7.44
N VAL A 147 -3.47 0.20 7.12
CA VAL A 147 -4.34 -0.80 6.49
C VAL A 147 -5.40 -1.31 7.45
N TYR A 148 -5.05 -1.63 8.70
CA TYR A 148 -6.01 -2.11 9.69
C TYR A 148 -7.03 -1.04 10.06
N GLY A 149 -6.60 0.21 10.23
CA GLY A 149 -7.51 1.32 10.45
C GLY A 149 -8.47 1.57 9.29
N TRP A 150 -7.98 1.41 8.05
CA TRP A 150 -8.84 1.46 6.88
C TRP A 150 -9.88 0.34 6.90
N TRP A 151 -9.46 -0.91 7.20
CA TRP A 151 -10.36 -2.06 7.33
C TRP A 151 -11.42 -1.88 8.41
N ALA A 152 -11.05 -1.31 9.56
CA ALA A 152 -11.99 -1.03 10.65
C ALA A 152 -13.15 -0.12 10.21
N LEU A 153 -12.92 0.74 9.23
CA LEU A 153 -13.92 1.65 8.69
C LEU A 153 -14.45 1.23 7.31
N ALA A 154 -13.94 0.14 6.73
CA ALA A 154 -14.28 -0.29 5.37
C ALA A 154 -15.78 -0.50 5.18
N PHE A 155 -16.47 -1.05 6.18
CA PHE A 155 -17.92 -1.23 6.13
C PHE A 155 -18.66 0.11 6.08
N VAL A 156 -18.25 1.08 6.90
CA VAL A 156 -18.84 2.43 6.93
C VAL A 156 -18.61 3.13 5.58
N TRP A 157 -17.40 3.04 5.03
CA TRP A 157 -17.05 3.59 3.73
C TRP A 157 -17.81 2.94 2.58
N TRP A 158 -17.99 1.63 2.64
CA TRP A 158 -18.78 0.87 1.68
C TRP A 158 -20.25 1.32 1.68
N VAL A 159 -20.86 1.52 2.86
CA VAL A 159 -22.22 2.06 2.96
C VAL A 159 -22.29 3.50 2.42
N ILE A 160 -21.35 4.36 2.81
CA ILE A 160 -21.31 5.76 2.36
C ILE A 160 -21.23 5.84 0.83
N THR A 161 -20.32 5.08 0.22
CA THR A 161 -20.16 5.05 -1.25
C THR A 161 -21.39 4.47 -1.95
N LEU A 162 -22.03 3.46 -1.36
CA LEU A 162 -23.28 2.89 -1.88
C LEU A 162 -24.43 3.89 -1.85
N VAL A 163 -24.54 4.72 -0.81
CA VAL A 163 -25.58 5.77 -0.65
C VAL A 163 -25.28 7.02 -1.47
N LEU A 164 -24.02 7.45 -1.57
CA LEU A 164 -23.65 8.64 -2.34
C LEU A 164 -23.51 8.36 -3.84
N GLY A 165 -23.24 7.11 -4.25
CA GLY A 165 -22.91 6.76 -5.63
C GLY A 165 -21.57 7.32 -6.12
N ARG A 166 -20.79 7.92 -5.21
CA ARG A 166 -19.48 8.53 -5.45
C ARG A 166 -18.65 8.52 -4.17
N MET A 167 -17.33 8.48 -4.30
CA MET A 167 -16.43 8.56 -3.15
C MET A 167 -16.23 10.03 -2.75
N PRO A 168 -16.43 10.42 -1.47
CA PRO A 168 -16.07 11.76 -1.00
C PRO A 168 -14.58 12.03 -1.19
N ARG A 169 -14.21 13.24 -1.63
CA ARG A 169 -12.81 13.62 -1.90
C ARG A 169 -11.83 13.31 -0.75
N PRO A 170 -12.12 13.68 0.52
CA PRO A 170 -11.21 13.36 1.63
C PRO A 170 -11.00 11.86 1.83
N LEU A 171 -12.03 11.05 1.54
CA LEU A 171 -11.97 9.60 1.65
C LEU A 171 -11.15 8.99 0.50
N PHE A 172 -11.32 9.51 -0.72
CA PHE A 172 -10.48 9.13 -1.86
C PHE A 172 -9.01 9.46 -1.59
N GLU A 173 -8.70 10.68 -1.16
CA GLU A 173 -7.35 11.13 -0.82
C GLU A 173 -6.70 10.22 0.23
N ALA A 174 -7.40 9.95 1.33
CA ALA A 174 -6.88 9.12 2.42
C ALA A 174 -6.70 7.65 2.00
N THR A 175 -7.64 7.09 1.24
CA THR A 175 -7.56 5.70 0.78
C THR A 175 -6.47 5.54 -0.29
N ALA A 176 -6.34 6.49 -1.21
CA ALA A 176 -5.28 6.53 -2.20
C ALA A 176 -3.90 6.71 -1.54
N ALA A 177 -3.79 7.52 -0.48
CA ALA A 177 -2.59 7.66 0.33
C ALA A 177 -2.17 6.33 0.98
N THR A 178 -3.13 5.63 1.62
CA THR A 178 -2.90 4.30 2.22
C THR A 178 -2.46 3.28 1.16
N LEU A 179 -3.14 3.22 0.01
CA LEU A 179 -2.78 2.28 -1.05
C LEU A 179 -1.42 2.62 -1.68
N ARG A 180 -1.09 3.90 -1.84
CA ARG A 180 0.22 4.36 -2.32
C ARG A 180 1.35 3.97 -1.37
N TYR A 181 1.14 4.14 -0.06
CA TYR A 181 2.12 3.72 0.93
C TYR A 181 2.29 2.19 0.94
N ARG A 182 1.19 1.43 0.82
CA ARG A 182 1.23 -0.04 0.62
C ARG A 182 2.05 -0.43 -0.60
N MET A 183 1.81 0.22 -1.74
CA MET A 183 2.55 -0.03 -2.97
C MET A 183 4.06 0.18 -2.78
N ARG A 184 4.45 1.31 -2.19
CA ARG A 184 5.85 1.65 -1.93
C ARG A 184 6.50 0.65 -0.96
N PHE A 185 5.77 0.26 0.08
CA PHE A 185 6.23 -0.78 1.01
C PHE A 185 6.43 -2.11 0.29
N SER A 186 5.44 -2.61 -0.46
CA SER A 186 5.55 -3.86 -1.24
C SER A 186 6.67 -3.81 -2.27
N ALA A 187 6.87 -2.68 -2.95
CA ALA A 187 8.00 -2.50 -3.87
C ALA A 187 9.34 -2.58 -3.14
N TYR A 188 9.44 -2.01 -1.94
CA TYR A 188 10.64 -2.09 -1.11
C TYR A 188 10.89 -3.52 -0.62
N THR A 189 9.85 -4.23 -0.14
CA THR A 189 9.96 -5.62 0.34
C THR A 189 10.36 -6.59 -0.78
N MET A 190 9.85 -6.39 -1.99
CA MET A 190 10.16 -7.19 -3.18
C MET A 190 11.45 -6.74 -3.89
N MET A 191 12.24 -5.87 -3.28
CA MET A 191 13.48 -5.31 -3.82
C MET A 191 13.34 -4.59 -5.18
N LEU A 192 12.15 -4.16 -5.53
CA LEU A 192 11.87 -3.43 -6.77
C LEU A 192 12.36 -1.97 -6.74
N THR A 193 12.60 -1.43 -5.54
CA THR A 193 13.19 -0.11 -5.34
C THR A 193 14.16 -0.13 -4.17
N PRO A 194 15.26 0.65 -4.19
CA PRO A 194 16.06 0.92 -2.99
C PRO A 194 15.39 1.95 -2.07
N ALA A 195 14.41 2.71 -2.57
CA ALA A 195 13.86 3.86 -1.86
C ALA A 195 13.01 3.47 -0.66
N TYR A 196 13.33 4.05 0.50
CA TYR A 196 12.58 3.79 1.72
C TYR A 196 11.14 4.32 1.61
N PRO A 197 10.10 3.54 2.00
CA PRO A 197 8.72 3.98 1.90
C PRO A 197 8.46 5.20 2.80
N LYS A 198 8.13 6.33 2.17
CA LYS A 198 7.81 7.61 2.82
C LYS A 198 6.66 8.33 2.10
N GLY A 199 6.17 9.42 2.70
CA GLY A 199 5.14 10.27 2.10
C GLY A 199 3.72 9.71 2.24
N LEU A 200 3.35 9.22 3.42
CA LEU A 200 1.97 8.81 3.70
C LEU A 200 0.99 9.98 3.59
N PHE A 201 1.38 11.20 3.97
CA PHE A 201 0.51 12.40 3.98
C PHE A 201 0.48 13.21 2.67
N GLY A 202 0.73 12.53 1.54
CA GLY A 202 0.75 13.18 0.23
C GLY A 202 2.10 13.79 -0.14
N ASP A 203 2.11 14.61 -1.18
CA ASP A 203 3.27 15.34 -1.69
C ASP A 203 3.07 16.85 -1.49
N ASP A 204 4.14 17.56 -1.09
CA ASP A 204 4.11 19.01 -1.00
C ASP A 204 3.99 19.59 -2.43
N GLY A 205 2.91 20.33 -2.71
CA GLY A 205 2.54 20.82 -4.04
C GLY A 205 3.54 21.76 -4.73
N LEU A 206 4.73 21.96 -4.16
CA LEU A 206 5.77 22.88 -4.61
C LEU A 206 6.83 22.24 -5.53
N ALA A 207 6.80 20.91 -5.75
CA ALA A 207 7.93 20.18 -6.37
C ALA A 207 7.59 19.38 -7.64
N VAL A 208 6.56 19.75 -8.41
CA VAL A 208 6.18 19.00 -9.61
C VAL A 208 6.59 19.72 -10.90
N PRO A 209 7.48 19.13 -11.72
CA PRO A 209 7.74 19.62 -13.07
C PRO A 209 6.47 19.61 -13.92
N GLN A 210 6.14 20.76 -14.51
CA GLN A 210 4.99 20.98 -15.38
C GLN A 210 5.14 20.11 -16.65
N GLY A 211 4.23 19.16 -16.94
CA GLY A 211 4.21 18.55 -18.28
C GLY A 211 3.53 17.19 -18.51
N HIS A 212 3.04 16.46 -17.50
CA HIS A 212 2.37 15.16 -17.72
C HIS A 212 0.95 15.14 -17.15
N PRO A 213 0.00 14.40 -17.77
CA PRO A 213 -1.42 14.45 -17.44
C PRO A 213 -1.69 14.23 -15.94
N ARG A 214 -2.52 15.13 -15.39
CA ARG A 214 -2.88 15.22 -13.97
C ARG A 214 -3.78 14.05 -13.57
N SER A 215 -3.19 12.94 -13.17
CA SER A 215 -3.91 11.92 -12.41
C SER A 215 -3.92 12.30 -10.93
N ALA A 216 -4.95 11.86 -10.20
CA ALA A 216 -5.29 12.36 -8.86
C ALA A 216 -4.24 12.02 -7.79
N THR A 217 -3.30 11.12 -8.09
CA THR A 217 -2.21 10.72 -7.20
C THR A 217 -0.83 11.18 -7.67
N ARG A 218 -0.73 12.00 -8.72
CA ARG A 218 0.53 12.52 -9.30
C ARG A 218 0.47 14.03 -9.58
N PRO A 219 0.73 14.91 -8.59
CA PRO A 219 1.03 14.62 -7.18
C PRO A 219 -0.21 14.34 -6.35
N LEU A 220 -0.06 13.57 -5.26
CA LEU A 220 -1.15 13.38 -4.30
C LEU A 220 -1.17 14.56 -3.31
N VAL A 221 -1.98 15.57 -3.59
CA VAL A 221 -2.20 16.70 -2.67
C VAL A 221 -3.39 16.38 -1.76
N MET A 222 -3.18 16.41 -0.45
CA MET A 222 -4.22 16.07 0.52
C MET A 222 -4.79 17.31 1.21
N SER A 223 -6.11 17.37 1.28
CA SER A 223 -6.86 18.30 2.11
C SER A 223 -6.60 18.05 3.60
N SER A 224 -6.89 19.05 4.45
CA SER A 224 -6.80 18.88 5.91
C SER A 224 -7.68 17.74 6.41
N ALA A 225 -8.88 17.60 5.84
CA ALA A 225 -9.79 16.50 6.16
C ALA A 225 -9.23 15.13 5.76
N GLY A 226 -8.61 15.01 4.58
CA GLY A 226 -7.94 13.79 4.13
C GLY A 226 -6.78 13.40 5.06
N LYS A 227 -5.99 14.37 5.53
CA LYS A 227 -4.91 14.12 6.50
C LYS A 227 -5.45 13.62 7.84
N TRP A 228 -6.52 14.22 8.35
CA TRP A 228 -7.18 13.75 9.58
C TRP A 228 -7.77 12.35 9.45
N LEU A 229 -8.28 11.98 8.27
CA LEU A 229 -8.73 10.61 8.00
C LEU A 229 -7.57 9.61 8.03
N VAL A 230 -6.40 9.95 7.50
CA VAL A 230 -5.20 9.09 7.63
C VAL A 230 -4.79 8.93 9.08
N VAL A 231 -4.80 10.02 9.87
CA VAL A 231 -4.52 9.94 11.32
C VAL A 231 -5.54 9.02 12.01
N LEU A 232 -6.83 9.14 11.67
CA LEU A 232 -7.88 8.28 12.19
C LEU A 232 -7.61 6.81 11.86
N PHE A 233 -7.16 6.49 10.64
CA PHE A 233 -6.75 5.12 10.29
C PHE A 233 -5.60 4.64 11.18
N LEU A 234 -4.55 5.44 11.36
CA LEU A 234 -3.42 5.04 12.20
C LEU A 234 -3.84 4.77 13.66
N VAL A 235 -4.71 5.62 14.23
CA VAL A 235 -5.23 5.46 15.59
C VAL A 235 -6.10 4.22 15.72
N LEU A 236 -7.04 4.00 14.79
CA LEU A 236 -7.91 2.82 14.82
C LEU A 236 -7.12 1.52 14.59
N GLY A 237 -6.13 1.55 13.69
CA GLY A 237 -5.23 0.43 13.48
C GLY A 237 -4.44 0.08 14.73
N LEU A 238 -4.00 1.09 15.49
CA LEU A 238 -3.31 0.90 16.76
C LEU A 238 -4.24 0.28 17.81
N LEU A 239 -5.44 0.82 17.96
CA LEU A 239 -6.45 0.31 18.89
C LEU A 239 -6.80 -1.16 18.58
N GLY A 240 -6.99 -1.51 17.31
CA GLY A 240 -7.27 -2.89 16.89
C GLY A 240 -6.12 -3.88 17.14
N ASN A 241 -4.87 -3.42 17.04
CA ASN A 241 -3.71 -4.27 17.35
C ASN A 241 -3.58 -4.52 18.85
N VAL A 242 -3.76 -3.47 19.67
CA VAL A 242 -3.66 -3.59 21.15
C VAL A 242 -4.73 -4.52 21.71
N THR A 243 -5.98 -4.44 21.25
CA THR A 243 -7.07 -5.31 21.74
C THR A 243 -6.83 -6.79 21.44
N THR A 244 -6.27 -7.10 20.26
CA THR A 244 -5.92 -8.46 19.86
C THR A 244 -4.76 -9.02 20.69
N SER A 245 -3.75 -8.19 21.00
CA SER A 245 -2.63 -8.61 21.87
C SER A 245 -3.07 -8.91 23.31
N VAL A 246 -3.99 -8.13 23.89
CA VAL A 246 -4.47 -8.33 25.27
C VAL A 246 -5.37 -9.56 25.40
N THR A 247 -6.25 -9.81 24.43
CA THR A 247 -7.14 -10.98 24.44
C THR A 247 -6.38 -12.29 24.28
N THR A 248 -5.32 -12.32 23.47
CA THR A 248 -4.45 -13.49 23.33
C THR A 248 -3.62 -13.78 24.60
N ALA A 249 -3.28 -12.74 25.36
CA ALA A 249 -2.56 -12.87 26.63
C ALA A 249 -3.45 -13.32 27.81
N THR A 250 -4.77 -13.07 27.73
CA THR A 250 -5.73 -13.42 28.79
C THR A 250 -6.29 -14.84 28.61
N SER A 251 -6.04 -15.48 27.47
CA SER A 251 -6.54 -16.82 27.13
C SER A 251 -5.53 -17.94 27.42
N ASP A 252 -4.59 -17.72 28.34
CA ASP A 252 -3.71 -18.77 28.89
C ASP A 252 -4.43 -19.46 30.07
N PRO A 253 -5.00 -20.68 29.90
CA PRO A 253 -5.74 -21.37 30.94
C PRO A 253 -4.80 -22.30 31.70
N ASP A 254 -3.77 -21.76 32.32
CA ASP A 254 -2.79 -22.53 33.12
C ASP A 254 -3.22 -22.57 34.60
N ASP A 255 -4.45 -23.06 34.85
CA ASP A 255 -4.95 -23.30 36.22
C ASP A 255 -5.92 -24.49 36.32
N THR A 256 -5.57 -25.64 35.72
CA THR A 256 -6.35 -26.90 35.95
C THR A 256 -5.51 -28.11 36.35
N THR A 257 -4.18 -27.99 36.50
CA THR A 257 -3.30 -29.12 36.87
C THR A 257 -2.95 -29.20 38.37
N ARG A 258 -3.54 -28.37 39.24
CA ARG A 258 -3.22 -28.35 40.69
C ARG A 258 -4.19 -29.09 41.61
N LEU A 259 -5.24 -29.74 41.11
CA LEU A 259 -6.27 -30.39 41.97
C LEU A 259 -6.42 -31.91 41.80
N SER A 260 -5.43 -32.62 41.27
CA SER A 260 -5.46 -34.11 41.23
C SER A 260 -4.22 -34.70 41.92
N GLY A 261 -4.11 -34.47 43.23
CA GLY A 261 -2.95 -34.92 44.00
C GLY A 261 -3.24 -35.16 45.47
N THR A 262 -4.19 -36.04 45.80
CA THR A 262 -4.18 -36.79 47.08
C THR A 262 -4.93 -38.11 46.90
N PRO A 263 -4.29 -39.28 47.14
CA PRO A 263 -5.01 -40.53 47.38
C PRO A 263 -5.67 -40.56 48.77
#